data_AF-A0A940BVZ1-F1
#
_entry.id   AF-A0A940BVZ1-F1
#
_cell.length_a   1.000
_cell.length_b   1.000
_cell.length_c   1.000
_cell.angle_alpha   90.00
_cell.angle_beta   90.00
_cell.angle_gamma   90.00
#
_symmetry.space_group_name_H-M   'P 1'
#
loop_
_entity.id
_entity.type
_entity.pdbx_description
1 polymer ?
#
loop_
_entity_poly.entity_id
_entity_poly.type
_entity_poly.pdbx_seq_one_letter_code
_entity_poly.pdbx_strand_id
1 'polypeptide(L)'
;MKRTTVLMRMLCAFAALMIFAVSIPIAADDADDAEPCTLLSEYDRQKLTDFWHQEAYDGMNNGEAVYVYEFPVGARPAEEPTYGGGWYTHLITETSNSLGSGFTFSFSYDLWYAMGNSVMFDNYETVQPDLYGPLDLSGTSLLSLVSHSFSVTHLTSINVDNCQKLEWVQLLGEEYLTEFSALNCPHISQIYLSCNFHSVKTSIEGFEEPIQISAFGPGHVNMAYVQHLNPNPVIHAYSQNGLFVGWFDENGFVSSETVLELSEGCNYRAVFAGDANDNNMIDVTDAIIVLRAAMGLVELTPERIIASDVSGDGELTVVDAVTILRAAMGIF
;
A
#
# COMPACT_ATOMS: atom_id res chain seq x y z
N MET A 1 -21.60 1.08 -22.25
CA MET A 1 -22.27 1.82 -21.14
C MET A 1 -22.97 0.93 -20.09
N LYS A 2 -22.76 -0.41 -20.05
CA LYS A 2 -23.30 -1.32 -19.01
C LYS A 2 -22.23 -2.11 -18.22
N ARG A 3 -20.94 -2.01 -18.59
CA ARG A 3 -19.83 -2.75 -17.94
C ARG A 3 -19.18 -1.99 -16.77
N THR A 4 -19.22 -0.66 -16.78
CA THR A 4 -18.66 0.19 -15.72
C THR A 4 -19.46 0.16 -14.41
N THR A 5 -20.75 -0.17 -14.46
CA THR A 5 -21.64 -0.18 -13.29
C THR A 5 -21.47 -1.44 -12.42
N VAL A 6 -20.85 -2.51 -12.94
CA VAL A 6 -20.61 -3.75 -12.17
C VAL A 6 -19.29 -3.68 -11.42
N LEU A 7 -18.23 -3.15 -12.05
CA LEU A 7 -16.91 -2.96 -11.42
C LEU A 7 -16.98 -1.96 -10.26
N MET A 8 -17.71 -0.86 -10.45
CA MET A 8 -17.95 0.16 -9.41
C MET A 8 -18.87 -0.34 -8.28
N ARG A 9 -19.73 -1.34 -8.53
CA ARG A 9 -20.54 -1.98 -7.47
C ARG A 9 -19.77 -3.06 -6.71
N MET A 10 -18.77 -3.69 -7.30
CA MET A 10 -17.87 -4.60 -6.58
C MET A 10 -16.85 -3.83 -5.74
N LEU A 11 -16.27 -2.73 -6.23
CA LEU A 11 -15.39 -1.88 -5.41
C LEU A 11 -16.16 -1.19 -4.26
N CYS A 12 -17.38 -0.70 -4.49
CA CYS A 12 -18.17 -0.06 -3.42
C CYS A 12 -18.81 -1.04 -2.42
N ALA A 13 -19.03 -2.30 -2.78
CA ALA A 13 -19.64 -3.28 -1.86
C ALA A 13 -18.63 -3.89 -0.88
N PHE A 14 -17.33 -3.91 -1.21
CA PHE A 14 -16.28 -4.41 -0.31
C PHE A 14 -15.78 -3.34 0.68
N ALA A 15 -15.82 -2.06 0.32
CA ALA A 15 -15.45 -0.97 1.23
C ALA A 15 -16.47 -0.71 2.36
N ALA A 16 -17.68 -1.29 2.29
CA ALA A 16 -18.78 -0.98 3.21
C ALA A 16 -18.93 -1.98 4.38
N LEU A 17 -17.98 -2.89 4.59
CA LEU A 17 -18.17 -4.02 5.52
C LEU A 17 -17.00 -4.22 6.48
N MET A 18 -16.46 -3.16 7.09
CA MET A 18 -15.71 -3.23 8.35
C MET A 18 -15.78 -1.89 9.10
N ILE A 19 -16.90 -1.64 9.78
CA ILE A 19 -16.92 -0.72 10.93
C ILE A 19 -17.16 -1.60 12.16
N PHE A 20 -16.08 -2.02 12.81
CA PHE A 20 -16.15 -2.37 14.22
C PHE A 20 -15.51 -1.22 15.00
N ALA A 21 -16.34 -0.24 15.34
CA ALA A 21 -16.04 0.66 16.44
C ALA A 21 -16.11 -0.19 17.72
N VAL A 22 -14.98 -0.72 18.19
CA VAL A 22 -14.88 -1.23 19.55
C VAL A 22 -14.73 -0.02 20.45
N SER A 23 -15.84 0.48 20.96
CA SER A 23 -15.84 1.43 22.07
C SER A 23 -15.50 0.65 23.34
N ILE A 24 -14.32 0.87 23.91
CA ILE A 24 -14.00 0.38 25.26
C ILE A 24 -14.50 1.44 26.26
N PRO A 25 -15.21 1.06 27.34
CA PRO A 25 -15.55 1.99 28.40
C PRO A 25 -14.30 2.32 29.23
N ILE A 26 -13.96 3.61 29.33
CA ILE A 26 -12.97 4.11 30.29
C ILE A 26 -13.55 3.92 31.69
N ALA A 27 -12.99 2.97 32.45
CA ALA A 27 -13.17 2.93 33.89
C ALA A 27 -12.27 4.00 34.52
N ALA A 28 -12.88 5.05 35.04
CA ALA A 28 -12.21 5.97 35.94
C ALA A 28 -12.05 5.28 37.30
N ASP A 29 -10.82 5.04 37.74
CA ASP A 29 -10.50 5.04 39.16
C ASP A 29 -9.00 5.32 39.39
N ASP A 30 -8.78 6.33 40.21
CA ASP A 30 -7.62 6.73 41.02
C ASP A 30 -6.19 6.67 40.46
N ALA A 31 -5.61 7.88 40.40
CA ALA A 31 -4.21 8.17 40.21
C ALA A 31 -3.36 7.72 41.42
N ASP A 32 -2.39 6.85 41.16
CA ASP A 32 -1.05 6.89 41.77
C ASP A 32 -0.11 6.00 40.92
N ASP A 33 0.75 6.65 40.13
CA ASP A 33 2.06 6.19 39.63
C ASP A 33 2.20 4.76 39.04
N ALA A 34 1.16 4.20 38.41
CA ALA A 34 1.34 3.10 37.47
C ALA A 34 1.70 3.68 36.10
N GLU A 35 2.91 3.44 35.59
CA GLU A 35 3.15 3.58 34.14
C GLU A 35 2.02 2.84 33.43
N PRO A 36 1.32 3.47 32.45
CA PRO A 36 0.26 2.77 31.73
C PRO A 36 0.86 1.45 31.25
N CYS A 37 0.24 0.33 31.64
CA CYS A 37 0.64 -1.00 31.21
C CYS A 37 0.60 -1.05 29.68
N THR A 38 1.70 -0.67 29.03
CA THR A 38 1.79 -0.62 27.58
C THR A 38 1.85 -2.05 27.08
N LEU A 39 0.93 -2.42 26.20
CA LEU A 39 0.94 -3.70 25.51
C LEU A 39 2.08 -3.79 24.50
N LEU A 40 2.63 -2.65 24.08
CA LEU A 40 3.77 -2.53 23.17
C LEU A 40 5.09 -2.92 23.84
N SER A 41 5.87 -3.76 23.17
CA SER A 41 7.24 -4.04 23.57
C SER A 41 8.16 -2.85 23.32
N GLU A 42 9.32 -2.83 23.98
CA GLU A 42 10.36 -1.82 23.72
C GLU A 42 10.78 -1.79 22.23
N TYR A 43 10.79 -2.95 21.58
CA TYR A 43 11.09 -3.07 20.15
C TYR A 43 10.04 -2.36 19.28
N ASP A 44 8.75 -2.55 19.56
CA ASP A 44 7.67 -1.88 18.83
C ASP A 44 7.76 -0.36 18.99
N ARG A 45 7.98 0.09 20.22
CA ARG A 45 8.13 1.52 20.52
C ARG A 45 9.32 2.13 19.78
N GLN A 46 10.44 1.42 19.67
CA GLN A 46 11.61 1.91 18.95
C GLN A 46 11.31 2.10 17.46
N LYS A 47 10.74 1.07 16.80
CA LYS A 47 10.36 1.13 15.38
C LYS A 47 9.42 2.29 15.08
N LEU A 48 8.41 2.47 15.92
CA LEU A 48 7.46 3.57 15.81
C LEU A 48 8.16 4.92 16.02
N THR A 49 8.98 5.04 17.07
CA THR A 49 9.73 6.27 17.36
C THR A 49 10.63 6.67 16.20
N ASP A 50 11.33 5.72 15.58
CA ASP A 50 12.18 5.97 14.41
C ASP A 50 11.37 6.54 13.24
N PHE A 51 10.20 5.95 12.96
CA PHE A 51 9.31 6.44 11.92
C PHE A 51 8.75 7.84 12.21
N TRP A 52 8.39 8.14 13.46
CA TRP A 52 7.86 9.44 13.84
C TRP A 52 8.91 10.56 13.81
N HIS A 53 10.19 10.24 14.02
CA HIS A 53 11.28 11.21 13.89
C HIS A 53 11.76 11.39 12.44
N GLN A 54 11.26 10.58 11.51
CA GLN A 54 11.61 10.72 10.11
C GLN A 54 11.10 12.07 9.58
N GLU A 55 11.94 12.72 8.78
CA GLU A 55 11.61 13.99 8.11
C GLU A 55 10.40 13.81 7.18
N ALA A 56 9.47 14.74 7.31
CA ALA A 56 8.25 14.88 6.52
C ALA A 56 8.37 16.16 5.67
N TYR A 57 7.27 16.91 5.54
CA TYR A 57 7.24 18.15 4.75
C TYR A 57 7.59 19.39 5.58
N ASP A 58 8.18 20.40 4.91
CA ASP A 58 8.48 21.75 5.47
C ASP A 58 9.30 21.73 6.78
N GLY A 59 10.22 20.77 6.90
CA GLY A 59 11.09 20.63 8.08
C GLY A 59 10.41 20.04 9.32
N MET A 60 9.15 19.60 9.21
CA MET A 60 8.48 18.81 10.24
C MET A 60 8.88 17.34 10.15
N ASN A 61 8.71 16.59 11.24
CA ASN A 61 8.75 15.12 11.21
C ASN A 61 7.36 14.50 11.15
N ASN A 62 7.27 13.20 10.85
CA ASN A 62 5.99 12.48 10.78
C ASN A 62 5.18 12.57 12.08
N GLY A 63 5.82 12.58 13.24
CA GLY A 63 5.15 12.73 14.53
C GLY A 63 4.51 14.11 14.73
N GLU A 64 5.12 15.16 14.20
CA GLU A 64 4.54 16.50 14.16
C GLU A 64 3.39 16.58 13.14
N ALA A 65 3.55 15.95 11.97
CA ALA A 65 2.55 15.90 10.90
C ALA A 65 1.20 15.31 11.36
N VAL A 66 1.21 14.36 12.30
CA VAL A 66 -0.01 13.78 12.90
C VAL A 66 -0.92 14.85 13.52
N TYR A 67 -0.35 15.93 14.06
CA TYR A 67 -1.08 16.93 14.84
C TYR A 67 -1.23 18.28 14.14
N VAL A 68 -0.97 18.37 12.83
CA VAL A 68 -1.08 19.63 12.04
C VAL A 68 -2.55 20.03 11.76
N TYR A 69 -3.50 19.49 12.52
CA TYR A 69 -4.92 19.78 12.35
C TYR A 69 -5.32 21.11 13.03
N GLU A 70 -5.89 22.03 12.25
CA GLU A 70 -6.45 23.29 12.76
C GLU A 70 -7.92 23.12 13.12
N PHE A 71 -8.24 23.17 14.43
CA PHE A 71 -9.62 23.12 14.89
C PHE A 71 -10.47 24.33 14.47
N PRO A 72 -11.77 24.14 14.22
CA PRO A 72 -12.71 25.25 14.08
C PRO A 72 -12.67 26.20 15.28
N VAL A 73 -12.86 27.49 15.03
CA VAL A 73 -12.89 28.50 16.10
C VAL A 73 -13.98 28.18 17.12
N GLY A 74 -13.57 28.00 18.39
CA GLY A 74 -14.48 27.66 19.49
C GLY A 74 -14.76 26.17 19.65
N ALA A 75 -14.07 25.30 18.90
CA ALA A 75 -14.03 23.87 19.17
C ALA A 75 -13.18 23.57 20.40
N ARG A 76 -13.61 22.57 21.17
CA ARG A 76 -12.89 22.01 22.30
C ARG A 76 -12.79 20.50 22.11
N PRO A 77 -11.60 19.93 21.87
CA PRO A 77 -11.46 18.51 21.64
C PRO A 77 -11.76 17.69 22.90
N ALA A 78 -12.20 16.45 22.69
CA ALA A 78 -12.45 15.48 23.77
C ALA A 78 -11.16 15.02 24.44
N GLU A 79 -10.09 14.94 23.66
CA GLU A 79 -8.74 14.62 24.11
C GLU A 79 -7.82 15.76 23.68
N GLU A 80 -7.03 16.30 24.61
CA GLU A 80 -5.99 17.26 24.25
C GLU A 80 -4.99 16.53 23.34
N PRO A 81 -4.69 17.05 22.13
CA PRO A 81 -3.68 16.44 21.28
C PRO A 81 -2.36 16.43 22.05
N THR A 82 -1.93 15.25 22.49
CA THR A 82 -0.62 15.08 23.11
C THR A 82 0.40 15.22 22.00
N TYR A 83 0.90 16.44 21.85
CA TYR A 83 1.85 16.79 20.80
C TYR A 83 3.15 16.02 21.03
N GLY A 84 3.71 15.48 19.95
CA GLY A 84 5.14 15.30 19.85
C GLY A 84 5.56 13.88 19.58
N GLY A 85 6.08 13.67 18.37
CA GLY A 85 7.34 12.97 18.08
C GLY A 85 7.61 11.63 18.78
N GLY A 86 6.59 10.99 19.32
CA GLY A 86 6.67 9.82 20.19
C GLY A 86 5.82 8.71 19.62
N TRP A 87 5.99 7.49 20.15
CA TRP A 87 5.35 6.30 19.61
C TRP A 87 3.86 6.18 19.90
N TYR A 88 3.27 7.04 20.73
CA TYR A 88 1.84 7.03 21.03
C TYR A 88 1.14 8.11 20.22
N THR A 89 0.31 7.70 19.27
CA THR A 89 -0.46 8.60 18.39
C THR A 89 -1.88 8.05 18.25
N HIS A 90 -2.83 8.87 17.80
CA HIS A 90 -4.20 8.41 17.51
C HIS A 90 -4.28 7.40 16.34
N LEU A 91 -3.18 7.22 15.59
CA LEU A 91 -3.05 6.22 14.53
C LEU A 91 -2.76 4.82 15.08
N ILE A 92 -2.35 4.70 16.34
CA ILE A 92 -1.98 3.43 16.96
C ILE A 92 -3.02 3.06 18.01
N THR A 93 -3.64 1.91 17.81
CA THR A 93 -4.57 1.34 18.79
C THR A 93 -3.96 0.07 19.37
N GLU A 94 -3.53 0.13 20.62
CA GLU A 94 -3.12 -1.05 21.38
C GLU A 94 -4.34 -1.96 21.61
N THR A 95 -4.22 -3.23 21.25
CA THR A 95 -5.32 -4.19 21.34
C THR A 95 -4.79 -5.60 21.57
N SER A 96 -5.69 -6.56 21.76
CA SER A 96 -5.36 -7.97 21.89
C SER A 96 -6.36 -8.82 21.14
N ASN A 97 -5.86 -9.84 20.46
CA ASN A 97 -6.67 -10.86 19.79
C ASN A 97 -6.29 -12.25 20.31
N SER A 98 -6.71 -13.30 19.59
CA SER A 98 -6.35 -14.69 19.89
C SER A 98 -4.84 -14.98 19.83
N LEU A 99 -4.06 -14.13 19.15
CA LEU A 99 -2.59 -14.20 19.04
C LEU A 99 -1.87 -13.39 20.13
N GLY A 100 -2.63 -12.77 21.04
CA GLY A 100 -2.15 -11.99 22.18
C GLY A 100 -2.19 -10.48 21.94
N SER A 101 -1.49 -9.75 22.80
CA SER A 101 -1.45 -8.29 22.74
C SER A 101 -0.55 -7.78 21.61
N GLY A 102 -0.93 -6.64 21.03
CA GLY A 102 -0.23 -5.97 19.94
C GLY A 102 -0.90 -4.65 19.61
N PHE A 103 -0.81 -4.22 18.36
CA PHE A 103 -1.43 -2.96 17.93
C PHE A 103 -1.94 -2.99 16.49
N THR A 104 -2.92 -2.14 16.24
CA THR A 104 -3.35 -1.73 14.89
C THR A 104 -2.70 -0.41 14.54
N PHE A 105 -2.19 -0.29 13.32
CA PHE A 105 -1.77 1.00 12.75
C PHE A 105 -2.80 1.41 11.69
N SER A 106 -3.53 2.50 11.95
CA SER A 106 -4.52 3.09 11.06
C SER A 106 -3.99 4.41 10.50
N PHE A 107 -4.15 4.67 9.20
CA PHE A 107 -3.68 5.93 8.58
C PHE A 107 -4.66 7.10 8.78
N SER A 108 -5.70 6.88 9.56
CA SER A 108 -6.66 7.91 9.94
C SER A 108 -7.20 7.65 11.34
N TYR A 109 -7.69 8.71 11.98
CA TYR A 109 -8.37 8.62 13.27
C TYR A 109 -9.52 9.63 13.34
N ASP A 110 -10.52 9.33 14.16
CA ASP A 110 -11.65 10.24 14.38
C ASP A 110 -11.39 11.11 15.61
N LEU A 111 -11.41 12.42 15.41
CA LEU A 111 -11.20 13.42 16.44
C LEU A 111 -12.53 14.02 16.87
N TRP A 112 -12.93 13.74 18.11
CA TRP A 112 -14.19 14.21 18.67
C TRP A 112 -14.03 15.57 19.34
N TYR A 113 -14.97 16.49 19.13
CA TYR A 113 -14.94 17.82 19.72
C TYR A 113 -16.34 18.38 20.04
N ALA A 114 -16.37 19.30 20.99
CA ALA A 114 -17.55 20.04 21.41
C ALA A 114 -17.45 21.49 20.89
N MET A 115 -18.57 22.07 20.47
CA MET A 115 -18.61 23.48 20.03
C MET A 115 -19.08 24.41 21.16
N GLY A 116 -18.36 25.50 21.38
CA GLY A 116 -18.70 26.53 22.36
C GLY A 116 -18.82 25.97 23.79
N ASN A 117 -19.95 26.22 24.43
CA ASN A 117 -20.21 25.75 25.80
C ASN A 117 -20.89 24.37 25.86
N SER A 118 -20.90 23.61 24.75
CA SER A 118 -21.46 22.25 24.75
C SER A 118 -20.66 21.34 25.69
N VAL A 119 -21.39 20.51 26.44
CA VAL A 119 -20.81 19.46 27.30
C VAL A 119 -20.71 18.13 26.53
N MET A 120 -21.41 18.01 25.40
CA MET A 120 -21.37 16.82 24.54
C MET A 120 -20.32 16.98 23.45
N PHE A 121 -19.51 15.94 23.24
CA PHE A 121 -18.62 15.77 22.10
C PHE A 121 -19.38 15.04 20.99
N ASP A 122 -20.24 15.75 20.29
CA ASP A 122 -21.14 15.22 19.26
C ASP A 122 -20.69 15.56 17.83
N ASN A 123 -19.59 16.29 17.69
CA ASN A 123 -18.93 16.56 16.42
C ASN A 123 -17.68 15.69 16.34
N TYR A 124 -17.41 15.18 15.15
CA TYR A 124 -16.15 14.49 14.87
C TYR A 124 -15.64 14.90 13.49
N GLU A 125 -14.33 14.82 13.34
CA GLU A 125 -13.67 14.93 12.05
C GLU A 125 -12.68 13.78 11.90
N THR A 126 -12.70 13.13 10.73
CA THR A 126 -11.71 12.11 10.40
C THR A 126 -10.45 12.82 9.92
N VAL A 127 -9.38 12.70 10.70
CA VAL A 127 -8.07 13.25 10.38
C VAL A 127 -7.25 12.20 9.65
N GLN A 128 -6.67 12.60 8.54
CA GLN A 128 -5.77 11.80 7.69
C GLN A 128 -4.45 12.56 7.59
N PRO A 129 -3.50 12.31 8.50
CA PRO A 129 -2.22 13.00 8.45
C PRO A 129 -1.42 12.57 7.22
N ASP A 130 -0.68 13.52 6.67
CA ASP A 130 0.20 13.28 5.54
C ASP A 130 1.55 12.75 6.05
N LEU A 131 1.71 11.43 5.98
CA LEU A 131 2.91 10.72 6.42
C LEU A 131 3.87 10.50 5.26
N TYR A 132 5.18 10.58 5.52
CA TYR A 132 6.21 10.60 4.47
C TYR A 132 7.17 9.41 4.56
N GLY A 133 7.66 9.01 3.38
CA GLY A 133 8.78 8.10 3.18
C GLY A 133 8.51 6.63 3.55
N PRO A 134 9.54 5.83 3.89
CA PRO A 134 9.36 4.41 4.18
C PRO A 134 8.78 4.16 5.58
N LEU A 135 7.75 3.31 5.68
CA LEU A 135 7.23 2.80 6.95
C LEU A 135 7.71 1.38 7.18
N ASP A 136 8.67 1.20 8.09
CA ASP A 136 9.19 -0.11 8.48
C ASP A 136 8.68 -0.52 9.87
N LEU A 137 7.74 -1.47 9.88
CA LEU A 137 7.19 -2.10 11.08
C LEU A 137 7.61 -3.58 11.18
N SER A 138 8.67 -3.98 10.49
CA SER A 138 9.11 -5.38 10.47
C SER A 138 9.46 -5.91 11.87
N GLY A 139 9.02 -7.14 12.14
CA GLY A 139 9.24 -7.84 13.41
C GLY A 139 8.43 -7.32 14.59
N THR A 140 7.57 -6.32 14.39
CA THR A 140 6.75 -5.75 15.46
C THR A 140 5.58 -6.66 15.84
N SER A 141 4.91 -6.34 16.94
CA SER A 141 3.66 -6.98 17.36
C SER A 141 2.42 -6.48 16.59
N LEU A 142 2.60 -6.00 15.36
CA LEU A 142 1.52 -5.49 14.52
C LEU A 142 0.46 -6.59 14.31
N LEU A 143 -0.80 -6.25 14.59
CA LEU A 143 -1.96 -7.13 14.38
C LEU A 143 -2.65 -6.80 13.06
N SER A 144 -2.73 -5.52 12.71
CA SER A 144 -3.33 -5.06 11.47
C SER A 144 -2.80 -3.71 11.02
N LEU A 145 -2.79 -3.51 9.70
CA LEU A 145 -2.41 -2.27 9.04
C LEU A 145 -3.53 -1.80 8.12
N VAL A 146 -3.99 -0.57 8.31
CA VAL A 146 -5.21 -0.09 7.66
C VAL A 146 -5.01 1.31 7.13
N SER A 147 -5.29 1.49 5.86
CA SER A 147 -5.67 2.79 5.31
C SER A 147 -7.13 2.75 4.85
N HIS A 148 -7.72 3.92 4.85
CA HIS A 148 -9.06 4.15 4.32
C HIS A 148 -8.92 4.82 2.96
N SER A 149 -9.90 4.62 2.08
CA SER A 149 -10.00 5.37 0.83
C SER A 149 -9.85 6.87 1.14
N PHE A 150 -9.07 7.59 0.30
CA PHE A 150 -8.75 9.02 0.42
C PHE A 150 -7.62 9.41 1.39
N SER A 151 -6.84 8.46 1.87
CA SER A 151 -5.60 8.78 2.57
C SER A 151 -4.67 9.62 1.68
N VAL A 152 -3.98 10.59 2.28
CA VAL A 152 -3.17 11.62 1.59
C VAL A 152 -1.68 11.46 1.88
N THR A 153 -1.24 10.26 2.25
CA THR A 153 0.16 10.05 2.64
C THR A 153 1.10 10.06 1.43
N HIS A 154 2.32 10.53 1.66
CA HIS A 154 3.48 10.39 0.78
C HIS A 154 4.38 9.23 1.23
N LEU A 155 3.79 8.15 1.73
CA LEU A 155 4.53 6.92 2.03
C LEU A 155 4.99 6.27 0.73
N THR A 156 6.26 5.92 0.66
CA THR A 156 6.87 5.34 -0.55
C THR A 156 6.93 3.81 -0.50
N SER A 157 7.12 3.26 0.69
CA SER A 157 7.21 1.82 0.91
C SER A 157 6.70 1.43 2.29
N ILE A 158 6.17 0.21 2.40
CA ILE A 158 5.73 -0.37 3.67
C ILE A 158 6.37 -1.75 3.83
N ASN A 159 7.04 -1.97 4.97
CA ASN A 159 7.60 -3.26 5.36
C ASN A 159 6.97 -3.75 6.67
N VAL A 160 6.27 -4.86 6.62
CA VAL A 160 5.69 -5.56 7.77
C VAL A 160 6.18 -7.01 7.85
N ASP A 161 7.38 -7.27 7.33
CA ASP A 161 8.00 -8.59 7.35
C ASP A 161 8.21 -9.10 8.78
N ASN A 162 8.08 -10.40 8.98
CA ASN A 162 8.29 -11.08 10.26
C ASN A 162 7.33 -10.64 11.38
N CYS A 163 6.23 -9.95 11.07
CA CYS A 163 5.18 -9.63 12.03
C CYS A 163 4.40 -10.90 12.37
N GLN A 164 4.83 -11.59 13.43
CA GLN A 164 4.31 -12.90 13.83
C GLN A 164 2.83 -12.89 14.25
N LYS A 165 2.20 -11.73 14.40
CA LYS A 165 0.79 -11.61 14.81
C LYS A 165 -0.08 -10.88 13.79
N LEU A 166 0.48 -10.56 12.61
CA LEU A 166 -0.23 -9.83 11.57
C LEU A 166 -1.34 -10.71 10.98
N GLU A 167 -2.58 -10.29 11.17
CA GLU A 167 -3.75 -11.01 10.69
C GLU A 167 -4.28 -10.46 9.38
N TRP A 168 -4.24 -9.14 9.20
CA TRP A 168 -4.78 -8.53 7.99
C TRP A 168 -4.15 -7.18 7.64
N VAL A 169 -4.12 -6.90 6.34
CA VAL A 169 -3.64 -5.63 5.77
C VAL A 169 -4.66 -5.10 4.78
N GLN A 170 -4.94 -3.80 4.87
CA GLN A 170 -5.73 -3.06 3.90
C GLN A 170 -5.04 -1.76 3.53
N LEU A 171 -4.62 -1.62 2.28
CA LEU A 171 -3.97 -0.44 1.73
C LEU A 171 -4.75 0.05 0.51
N LEU A 172 -5.37 1.24 0.60
CA LEU A 172 -6.31 1.76 -0.38
C LEU A 172 -5.99 3.23 -0.72
N GLY A 173 -5.74 3.50 -2.00
CA GLY A 173 -5.69 4.87 -2.51
C GLY A 173 -4.43 5.67 -2.16
N GLU A 174 -3.38 5.03 -1.67
CA GLU A 174 -2.07 5.67 -1.46
C GLU A 174 -1.35 5.89 -2.81
N GLU A 175 -1.23 7.14 -3.24
CA GLU A 175 -0.71 7.48 -4.58
C GLU A 175 0.80 7.25 -4.70
N TYR A 176 1.55 7.57 -3.64
CA TYR A 176 3.01 7.51 -3.62
C TYR A 176 3.56 6.13 -3.21
N LEU A 177 2.68 5.23 -2.75
CA LEU A 177 3.08 3.95 -2.21
C LEU A 177 3.34 2.95 -3.34
N THR A 178 4.62 2.68 -3.58
CA THR A 178 5.08 1.85 -4.69
C THR A 178 5.59 0.48 -4.26
N GLU A 179 5.92 0.28 -2.98
CA GLU A 179 6.48 -0.98 -2.48
C GLU A 179 5.75 -1.48 -1.23
N PHE A 180 5.48 -2.79 -1.17
CA PHE A 180 4.94 -3.44 0.01
C PHE A 180 5.59 -4.81 0.25
N SER A 181 5.90 -5.12 1.51
CA SER A 181 6.42 -6.43 1.91
C SER A 181 5.75 -6.92 3.19
N ALA A 182 5.27 -8.17 3.16
CA ALA A 182 4.72 -8.92 4.29
C ALA A 182 5.17 -10.39 4.23
N LEU A 183 6.49 -10.60 4.29
CA LEU A 183 7.12 -11.91 4.30
C LEU A 183 7.16 -12.50 5.71
N ASN A 184 7.10 -13.82 5.83
CA ASN A 184 7.19 -14.55 7.10
C ASN A 184 6.14 -14.13 8.16
N CYS A 185 4.91 -13.86 7.71
CA CYS A 185 3.77 -13.49 8.55
C CYS A 185 2.75 -14.64 8.55
N PRO A 186 2.88 -15.63 9.46
CA PRO A 186 2.18 -16.91 9.36
C PRO A 186 0.66 -16.86 9.61
N HIS A 187 0.15 -15.75 10.15
CA HIS A 187 -1.26 -15.61 10.51
C HIS A 187 -2.04 -14.66 9.61
N ILE A 188 -1.46 -14.25 8.47
CA ILE A 188 -2.19 -13.44 7.50
C ILE A 188 -3.38 -14.23 6.98
N SER A 189 -4.58 -13.72 7.25
CA SER A 189 -5.85 -14.24 6.78
C SER A 189 -6.46 -13.37 5.68
N GLN A 190 -6.01 -12.11 5.57
CA GLN A 190 -6.58 -11.14 4.63
C GLN A 190 -5.55 -10.10 4.17
N ILE A 191 -5.50 -9.86 2.86
CA ILE A 191 -4.73 -8.79 2.22
C ILE A 191 -5.61 -8.10 1.20
N TYR A 192 -5.68 -6.77 1.28
CA TYR A 192 -6.31 -5.94 0.26
C TYR A 192 -5.40 -4.78 -0.10
N LEU A 193 -4.83 -4.84 -1.30
CA LEU A 193 -3.95 -3.82 -1.84
C LEU A 193 -4.62 -3.19 -3.05
N SER A 194 -4.80 -1.86 -3.01
CA SER A 194 -5.33 -1.05 -4.09
C SER A 194 -4.61 0.30 -4.11
N CYS A 195 -3.32 0.28 -4.40
CA CYS A 195 -2.43 1.45 -4.52
C CYS A 195 -1.63 1.38 -5.82
N ASN A 196 -0.62 2.24 -5.96
CA ASN A 196 0.25 2.32 -7.14
C ASN A 196 1.50 1.42 -7.02
N PHE A 197 1.34 0.19 -6.52
CA PHE A 197 2.49 -0.68 -6.28
C PHE A 197 3.22 -1.08 -7.57
N HIS A 198 4.53 -0.94 -7.54
CA HIS A 198 5.46 -1.50 -8.51
C HIS A 198 6.09 -2.80 -8.00
N SER A 199 6.11 -3.02 -6.68
CA SER A 199 6.57 -4.26 -6.07
C SER A 199 5.73 -4.63 -4.85
N VAL A 200 5.25 -5.87 -4.80
CA VAL A 200 4.54 -6.44 -3.65
C VAL A 200 5.12 -7.82 -3.36
N LYS A 201 5.45 -8.08 -2.10
CA LYS A 201 5.98 -9.36 -1.63
C LYS A 201 5.16 -9.87 -0.46
N THR A 202 4.65 -11.09 -0.53
CA THR A 202 3.82 -11.66 0.54
C THR A 202 4.06 -13.15 0.70
N SER A 203 4.04 -13.63 1.94
CA SER A 203 3.98 -15.06 2.23
C SER A 203 2.54 -15.44 2.56
N ILE A 204 2.00 -16.45 1.89
CA ILE A 204 0.65 -16.96 2.15
C ILE A 204 0.77 -18.37 2.72
N GLU A 205 0.00 -18.65 3.77
CA GLU A 205 -0.02 -19.97 4.40
C GLU A 205 -0.41 -21.05 3.37
N GLY A 206 0.41 -22.10 3.27
CA GLY A 206 0.21 -23.21 2.34
C GLY A 206 0.98 -23.08 1.02
N PHE A 207 1.57 -21.93 0.72
CA PHE A 207 2.46 -21.77 -0.43
C PHE A 207 3.90 -22.10 -0.02
N GLU A 208 4.61 -22.89 -0.83
CA GLU A 208 6.01 -23.29 -0.54
C GLU A 208 6.98 -22.12 -0.67
N GLU A 209 6.74 -21.25 -1.65
CA GLU A 209 7.52 -20.04 -1.94
C GLU A 209 6.67 -18.78 -1.69
N PRO A 210 7.29 -17.61 -1.42
CA PRO A 210 6.58 -16.36 -1.32
C PRO A 210 6.07 -15.89 -2.68
N ILE A 211 4.98 -15.13 -2.68
CA ILE A 211 4.50 -14.41 -3.84
C ILE A 211 5.32 -13.13 -3.97
N GLN A 212 5.88 -12.91 -5.15
CA GLN A 212 6.48 -11.63 -5.51
C GLN A 212 5.79 -11.16 -6.79
N ILE A 213 5.17 -9.99 -6.77
CA ILE A 213 4.59 -9.39 -7.96
C ILE A 213 5.25 -8.06 -8.24
N SER A 214 5.54 -7.81 -9.52
CA SER A 214 6.18 -6.57 -9.97
C SER A 214 5.50 -5.99 -11.20
N ALA A 215 5.51 -4.66 -11.32
CA ALA A 215 5.07 -3.95 -12.52
C ALA A 215 6.28 -3.54 -13.36
N PHE A 216 6.22 -3.77 -14.67
CA PHE A 216 7.19 -3.28 -15.65
C PHE A 216 6.50 -2.41 -16.69
N GLY A 217 6.92 -1.15 -16.80
CA GLY A 217 6.27 -0.16 -17.64
C GLY A 217 5.23 0.69 -16.89
N PRO A 218 4.42 1.49 -17.61
CA PRO A 218 3.49 2.47 -17.04
C PRO A 218 2.20 1.84 -16.51
N GLY A 219 2.33 1.09 -15.43
CA GLY A 219 1.23 0.44 -14.73
C GLY A 219 1.60 0.05 -13.30
N HIS A 220 0.63 -0.48 -12.58
CA HIS A 220 0.82 -0.93 -11.21
C HIS A 220 0.13 -2.27 -10.99
N VAL A 221 0.55 -2.96 -9.93
CA VAL A 221 0.02 -4.25 -9.51
C VAL A 221 -0.66 -4.13 -8.16
N ASN A 222 -1.60 -5.04 -7.90
CA ASN A 222 -2.37 -5.08 -6.66
C ASN A 222 -2.73 -6.54 -6.35
N MET A 223 -3.13 -6.79 -5.11
CA MET A 223 -3.41 -8.13 -4.60
C MET A 223 -4.62 -8.12 -3.68
N ALA A 224 -5.47 -9.13 -3.82
CA ALA A 224 -6.58 -9.42 -2.93
C ALA A 224 -6.49 -10.88 -2.46
N TYR A 225 -6.58 -11.09 -1.15
CA TYR A 225 -6.58 -12.41 -0.53
C TYR A 225 -7.49 -12.39 0.70
N VAL A 226 -8.36 -13.40 0.82
CA VAL A 226 -9.18 -13.62 2.01
C VAL A 226 -9.33 -15.12 2.23
N GLN A 227 -8.58 -15.66 3.18
CA GLN A 227 -8.44 -17.11 3.42
C GLN A 227 -9.80 -17.84 3.49
N HIS A 228 -10.81 -17.23 4.12
CA HIS A 228 -12.12 -17.85 4.33
C HIS A 228 -13.09 -17.72 3.14
N LEU A 229 -12.83 -16.81 2.19
CA LEU A 229 -13.68 -16.60 1.01
C LEU A 229 -13.09 -17.25 -0.24
N ASN A 230 -11.79 -17.06 -0.46
CA ASN A 230 -11.03 -17.68 -1.54
C ASN A 230 -9.65 -18.08 -1.00
N PRO A 231 -9.32 -19.39 -0.94
CA PRO A 231 -8.01 -19.82 -0.46
C PRO A 231 -6.88 -19.41 -1.41
N ASN A 232 -7.20 -19.06 -2.66
CA ASN A 232 -6.23 -18.62 -3.65
C ASN A 232 -6.19 -17.09 -3.72
N PRO A 233 -5.02 -16.47 -3.56
CA PRO A 233 -4.86 -15.04 -3.80
C PRO A 233 -5.14 -14.65 -5.24
N VAL A 234 -5.67 -13.46 -5.44
CA VAL A 234 -5.92 -12.88 -6.76
C VAL A 234 -5.04 -11.64 -6.92
N ILE A 235 -4.30 -11.58 -8.02
CA ILE A 235 -3.47 -10.42 -8.38
C ILE A 235 -4.09 -9.68 -9.57
N HIS A 236 -3.89 -8.37 -9.59
CA HIS A 236 -4.48 -7.46 -10.55
C HIS A 236 -3.41 -6.56 -11.16
N ALA A 237 -3.46 -6.38 -12.48
CA ALA A 237 -2.64 -5.46 -13.24
C ALA A 237 -3.50 -4.28 -13.72
N TYR A 238 -3.04 -3.07 -13.47
CA TYR A 238 -3.71 -1.83 -13.86
C TYR A 238 -2.78 -1.00 -14.73
N SER A 239 -3.21 -0.75 -15.98
CA SER A 239 -2.48 0.06 -16.94
C SER A 239 -2.95 1.51 -16.89
N GLN A 240 -2.02 2.47 -16.94
CA GLN A 240 -2.37 3.88 -17.04
C GLN A 240 -2.92 4.24 -18.43
N ASN A 241 -2.44 3.56 -19.48
CA ASN A 241 -2.75 3.87 -20.89
C ASN A 241 -3.57 2.77 -21.60
N GLY A 242 -4.03 1.76 -20.86
CA GLY A 242 -4.78 0.61 -21.41
C GLY A 242 -3.93 -0.45 -22.09
N LEU A 243 -2.60 -0.32 -22.06
CA LEU A 243 -1.66 -1.32 -22.55
C LEU A 243 -1.32 -2.34 -21.45
N PHE A 244 -1.56 -3.62 -21.71
CA PHE A 244 -1.14 -4.73 -20.85
C PHE A 244 -0.76 -5.89 -21.76
N VAL A 245 0.51 -6.28 -21.74
CA VAL A 245 1.08 -7.36 -22.56
C VAL A 245 0.74 -8.71 -21.93
N GLY A 246 0.90 -8.83 -20.61
CA GLY A 246 0.61 -10.06 -19.89
C GLY A 246 1.35 -10.19 -18.58
N TRP A 247 1.03 -11.27 -17.87
CA TRP A 247 1.78 -11.79 -16.73
C TRP A 247 2.86 -12.75 -17.22
N PHE A 248 4.04 -12.60 -16.65
CA PHE A 248 5.19 -13.46 -16.91
C PHE A 248 5.78 -13.98 -15.60
N ASP A 249 6.25 -15.21 -15.60
CA ASP A 249 7.05 -15.79 -14.51
C ASP A 249 8.46 -16.15 -15.03
N GLU A 250 9.23 -16.90 -14.23
CA GLU A 250 10.55 -17.38 -14.63
C GLU A 250 10.54 -18.32 -15.85
N ASN A 251 9.41 -18.96 -16.12
CA ASN A 251 9.21 -19.88 -17.24
C ASN A 251 8.67 -19.18 -18.50
N GLY A 252 8.29 -17.91 -18.40
CA GLY A 252 7.85 -17.07 -19.51
C GLY A 252 6.40 -16.61 -19.36
N PHE A 253 5.66 -16.58 -20.47
CA PHE A 253 4.30 -16.05 -20.50
C PHE A 253 3.32 -16.94 -19.72
N VAL A 254 2.55 -16.33 -18.83
CA VAL A 254 1.56 -16.98 -17.97
C VAL A 254 0.13 -16.69 -18.42
N SER A 255 -0.21 -15.42 -18.63
CA SER A 255 -1.58 -15.00 -18.95
C SER A 255 -1.65 -13.62 -19.61
N SER A 256 -2.60 -13.43 -20.51
CA SER A 256 -2.96 -12.12 -21.09
C SER A 256 -4.09 -11.41 -20.33
N GLU A 257 -4.70 -12.08 -19.34
CA GLU A 257 -5.75 -11.49 -18.53
C GLU A 257 -5.15 -10.61 -17.44
N THR A 258 -5.71 -9.41 -17.26
CA THR A 258 -5.26 -8.46 -16.20
C THR A 258 -5.46 -8.97 -14.78
N VAL A 259 -6.20 -10.06 -14.61
CA VAL A 259 -6.49 -10.70 -13.32
C VAL A 259 -5.99 -12.14 -13.37
N LEU A 260 -5.19 -12.53 -12.37
CA LEU A 260 -4.67 -13.88 -12.23
C LEU A 260 -4.97 -14.40 -10.84
N GLU A 261 -5.55 -15.61 -10.76
CA GLU A 261 -5.71 -16.34 -9.50
C GLU A 261 -4.50 -17.27 -9.32
N LEU A 262 -3.86 -17.19 -8.15
CA LEU A 262 -2.62 -17.90 -7.86
C LEU A 262 -2.91 -19.22 -7.16
N SER A 263 -2.34 -20.31 -7.68
CA SER A 263 -2.37 -21.62 -7.02
C SER A 263 -1.09 -21.93 -6.23
N GLU A 264 -0.03 -21.13 -6.44
CA GLU A 264 1.27 -21.29 -5.80
C GLU A 264 1.99 -19.95 -5.68
N GLY A 265 3.03 -19.91 -4.85
CA GLY A 265 3.90 -18.75 -4.73
C GLY A 265 4.95 -18.77 -5.83
N CYS A 266 5.06 -17.66 -6.54
CA CYS A 266 6.06 -17.47 -7.58
C CYS A 266 6.37 -15.98 -7.74
N ASN A 267 7.38 -15.69 -8.55
CA ASN A 267 7.69 -14.35 -9.01
C ASN A 267 6.92 -14.05 -10.30
N TYR A 268 5.87 -13.24 -10.21
CA TYR A 268 5.09 -12.76 -11.34
C TYR A 268 5.45 -11.32 -11.71
N ARG A 269 5.47 -11.04 -13.00
CA ARG A 269 5.68 -9.70 -13.54
C ARG A 269 4.53 -9.32 -14.45
N ALA A 270 3.85 -8.23 -14.13
CA ALA A 270 2.92 -7.56 -15.03
C ALA A 270 3.72 -6.68 -15.98
N VAL A 271 3.54 -6.89 -17.29
CA VAL A 271 4.23 -6.14 -18.33
C VAL A 271 3.23 -5.20 -19.03
N PHE A 272 3.51 -3.91 -18.99
CA PHE A 272 2.64 -2.84 -19.51
C PHE A 272 3.23 -2.11 -20.72
N ALA A 273 4.49 -2.32 -21.05
CA ALA A 273 5.17 -1.76 -22.21
C ALA A 273 6.47 -2.53 -22.46
N GLY A 274 7.09 -2.30 -23.62
CA GLY A 274 8.39 -2.85 -24.01
C GLY A 274 8.35 -3.81 -25.20
N ASP A 275 7.18 -4.18 -25.69
CA ASP A 275 7.00 -4.93 -26.95
C ASP A 275 6.78 -3.95 -28.11
N ALA A 276 7.88 -3.41 -28.64
CA ALA A 276 7.85 -2.42 -29.71
C ALA A 276 7.43 -3.01 -31.06
N ASN A 277 7.48 -4.34 -31.18
CA ASN A 277 7.25 -5.04 -32.43
C ASN A 277 5.89 -5.77 -32.52
N ASP A 278 5.18 -5.90 -31.38
CA ASP A 278 3.86 -6.52 -31.19
C ASP A 278 3.89 -8.05 -31.43
N ASN A 279 4.95 -8.72 -30.97
CA ASN A 279 5.10 -10.17 -31.07
C ASN A 279 4.86 -10.92 -29.74
N ASN A 280 4.40 -10.22 -28.71
CA ASN A 280 4.19 -10.68 -27.34
C ASN A 280 5.46 -11.18 -26.65
N MET A 281 6.63 -10.76 -27.10
CA MET A 281 7.92 -11.03 -26.46
C MET A 281 8.65 -9.72 -26.22
N ILE A 282 9.32 -9.60 -25.07
CA ILE A 282 10.26 -8.50 -24.83
C ILE A 282 11.66 -9.05 -25.04
N ASP A 283 12.26 -8.70 -26.18
CA ASP A 283 13.60 -9.13 -26.51
C ASP A 283 14.49 -7.97 -26.99
N VAL A 284 15.75 -8.28 -27.33
CA VAL A 284 16.73 -7.28 -27.76
C VAL A 284 16.29 -6.54 -29.03
N THR A 285 15.44 -7.16 -29.86
CA THR A 285 14.86 -6.55 -31.06
C THR A 285 13.99 -5.36 -30.72
N ASP A 286 13.19 -5.44 -29.65
CA ASP A 286 12.37 -4.32 -29.19
C ASP A 286 13.24 -3.16 -28.77
N ALA A 287 14.27 -3.42 -27.97
CA ALA A 287 15.23 -2.40 -27.56
C ALA A 287 15.91 -1.72 -28.76
N ILE A 288 16.25 -2.47 -29.81
CA ILE A 288 16.83 -1.92 -31.04
C ILE A 288 15.81 -1.06 -31.80
N ILE A 289 14.55 -1.49 -31.89
CA ILE A 289 13.48 -0.72 -32.54
C ILE A 289 13.29 0.61 -31.82
N VAL A 290 13.19 0.58 -30.49
CA VAL A 290 13.03 1.78 -29.66
C VAL A 290 14.25 2.68 -29.76
N LEU A 291 15.48 2.14 -29.70
CA LEU A 291 16.70 2.93 -29.85
C LEU A 291 16.75 3.65 -31.19
N ARG A 292 16.41 2.95 -32.28
CA ARG A 292 16.37 3.53 -33.62
C ARG A 292 15.29 4.61 -33.73
N ALA A 293 14.14 4.41 -33.09
CA ALA A 293 13.07 5.41 -33.05
C ALA A 293 13.47 6.65 -32.25
N ALA A 294 14.04 6.47 -31.06
CA ALA A 294 14.56 7.56 -30.21
C ALA A 294 15.67 8.37 -30.91
N MET A 295 16.47 7.74 -31.78
CA MET A 295 17.48 8.41 -32.60
C MET A 295 16.93 9.04 -33.89
N GLY A 296 15.63 8.96 -34.16
CA GLY A 296 15.00 9.47 -35.38
C GLY A 296 15.37 8.69 -36.64
N LEU A 297 15.86 7.45 -36.51
CA LEU A 297 16.25 6.58 -37.63
C LEU A 297 15.07 5.78 -38.19
N VAL A 298 13.99 5.65 -37.41
CA VAL A 298 12.75 4.95 -37.77
C VAL A 298 11.59 5.73 -37.18
N GLU A 299 10.49 5.87 -37.93
CA GLU A 299 9.23 6.40 -37.39
C GLU A 299 8.34 5.23 -36.93
N LEU A 300 7.88 5.30 -35.68
CA LEU A 300 6.90 4.35 -35.13
C LEU A 300 5.49 4.93 -35.24
N THR A 301 4.49 4.05 -35.28
CA THR A 301 3.09 4.49 -35.17
C THR A 301 2.80 4.97 -33.74
N PRO A 302 1.82 5.85 -33.52
CA PRO A 302 1.46 6.33 -32.19
C PRO A 302 1.19 5.19 -31.19
N GLU A 303 0.57 4.10 -31.64
CA GLU A 303 0.30 2.93 -30.80
C GLU A 303 1.60 2.23 -30.38
N ARG A 304 2.58 2.16 -31.30
CA ARG A 304 3.91 1.58 -31.00
C ARG A 304 4.75 2.48 -30.11
N ILE A 305 4.57 3.80 -30.18
CA ILE A 305 5.21 4.72 -29.23
C ILE A 305 4.69 4.43 -27.82
N ILE A 306 3.37 4.34 -27.64
CA ILE A 306 2.77 4.01 -26.34
C ILE A 306 3.23 2.62 -25.86
N ALA A 307 3.32 1.63 -26.75
CA ALA A 307 3.78 0.29 -26.40
C ALA A 307 5.28 0.21 -26.08
N SER A 308 6.06 1.21 -26.49
CA SER A 308 7.51 1.26 -26.31
C SER A 308 7.97 2.21 -25.20
N ASP A 309 7.11 3.14 -24.78
CA ASP A 309 7.33 4.06 -23.68
C ASP A 309 7.18 3.32 -22.34
N VAL A 310 8.28 2.72 -21.90
CA VAL A 310 8.35 1.99 -20.62
C VAL A 310 8.51 2.93 -19.44
N SER A 311 8.97 4.16 -19.67
CA SER A 311 9.06 5.19 -18.63
C SER A 311 7.69 5.77 -18.26
N GLY A 312 6.77 5.82 -19.22
CA GLY A 312 5.44 6.40 -19.07
C GLY A 312 5.41 7.92 -19.09
N ASP A 313 6.51 8.58 -19.47
CA ASP A 313 6.58 10.05 -19.51
C ASP A 313 6.01 10.66 -20.80
N GLY A 314 5.63 9.81 -21.76
CA GLY A 314 5.05 10.18 -23.05
C GLY A 314 6.08 10.50 -24.14
N GLU A 315 7.38 10.44 -23.84
CA GLU A 315 8.46 10.64 -24.80
C GLU A 315 9.25 9.35 -25.02
N LEU A 316 9.48 9.00 -26.30
CA LEU A 316 10.28 7.81 -26.62
C LEU A 316 11.77 8.17 -26.68
N THR A 317 12.53 7.74 -25.67
CA THR A 317 13.94 8.11 -25.50
C THR A 317 14.87 6.90 -25.50
N VAL A 318 16.18 7.16 -25.41
CA VAL A 318 17.19 6.10 -25.22
C VAL A 318 17.02 5.41 -23.85
N VAL A 319 16.41 6.07 -22.86
CA VAL A 319 16.13 5.48 -21.55
C VAL A 319 15.17 4.31 -21.69
N ASP A 320 14.14 4.44 -22.54
CA ASP A 320 13.20 3.36 -22.82
C ASP A 320 13.89 2.17 -23.46
N ALA A 321 14.72 2.42 -24.48
CA ALA A 321 15.48 1.37 -25.16
C ALA A 321 16.41 0.60 -24.21
N VAL A 322 17.12 1.31 -23.33
CA VAL A 322 18.02 0.68 -22.35
C VAL A 322 17.23 -0.12 -21.30
N THR A 323 16.06 0.37 -20.91
CA THR A 323 15.17 -0.31 -19.95
C THR A 323 14.59 -1.59 -20.54
N ILE A 324 14.16 -1.55 -21.81
CA ILE A 324 13.73 -2.74 -22.56
C ILE A 324 14.90 -3.72 -22.73
N LEU A 325 16.11 -3.24 -23.04
CA LEU A 325 17.28 -4.11 -23.19
C LEU A 325 17.62 -4.84 -21.88
N ARG A 326 17.60 -4.10 -20.77
CA ARG A 326 17.77 -4.66 -19.42
C ARG A 326 16.74 -5.74 -19.14
N ALA A 327 15.48 -5.45 -19.44
CA ALA A 327 14.40 -6.39 -19.29
C ALA A 327 14.58 -7.66 -20.13
N ALA A 328 14.93 -7.50 -21.41
CA ALA A 328 15.22 -8.59 -22.34
C ALA A 328 16.40 -9.48 -21.88
N MET A 329 17.33 -8.92 -21.12
CA MET A 329 18.47 -9.64 -20.55
C MET A 329 18.16 -10.30 -19.20
N GLY A 330 16.96 -10.12 -18.66
CA GLY A 330 16.59 -10.60 -17.33
C GLY A 330 17.26 -9.83 -16.18
N ILE A 331 17.84 -8.65 -16.47
CA ILE A 331 18.54 -7.83 -15.49
C ILE A 331 17.67 -6.61 -15.22
N PHE A 332 17.01 -6.61 -14.06
CA PHE A 332 16.19 -5.52 -13.57
C PHE A 332 16.90 -4.88 -12.37
#